data_AF-A0A2V2V6M0-F1
#
_entry.id   AF-A0A2V2V6M0-F1
#
_cell.length_a   1.000
_cell.length_b   1.000
_cell.length_c   1.000
_cell.angle_alpha   90.00
_cell.angle_beta   90.00
_cell.angle_gamma   90.00
#
_symmetry.space_group_name_H-M   'P 1'
#
loop_
_entity.id
_entity.type
_entity.pdbx_description
1 polymer ?
#
loop_
_entity_poly.entity_id
_entity_poly.type
_entity_poly.pdbx_seq_one_letter_code
_entity_poly.pdbx_strand_id
1 'polypeptide(L)'
;MTSIEQIQISGVRSFDPNPAHRQTIVFQKPLTVILGKNGAGKTTIIEALLNACTGQMPPGSGSEKSSFVYDPKVMGETDVKAQIRLLFTGRGGKVMQVIRSFQALRTRTKTTFTTLDSTVAFQDTATGKFYLALTAPTMWTVPCLKCWVSPRRF
;
A
#
# COMPACT_ATOMS: atom_id res chain seq x y z
N MET A 1 -4.95 20.40 -5.11
CA MET A 1 -4.09 19.73 -6.10
C MET A 1 -3.82 18.31 -5.61
N THR A 2 -3.85 17.31 -6.49
CA THR A 2 -3.50 15.93 -6.12
C THR A 2 -2.00 15.72 -6.27
N SER A 3 -1.35 15.14 -5.27
CA SER A 3 0.10 14.95 -5.27
C SER A 3 0.52 13.74 -4.46
N ILE A 4 1.60 13.09 -4.88
CA ILE A 4 2.25 12.04 -4.09
C ILE A 4 3.18 12.74 -3.09
N GLU A 5 3.09 12.37 -1.81
CA GLU A 5 3.89 13.00 -0.75
C GLU A 5 5.05 12.11 -0.32
N GLN A 6 4.77 10.82 -0.05
CA GLN A 6 5.76 9.92 0.53
C GLN A 6 5.47 8.47 0.16
N ILE A 7 6.50 7.68 -0.08
CA ILE A 7 6.42 6.22 -0.14
C ILE A 7 7.36 5.60 0.90
N GLN A 8 6.89 4.55 1.57
CA GLN A 8 7.72 3.70 2.44
C GLN A 8 7.72 2.28 1.91
N ILE A 9 8.91 1.67 1.86
CA ILE A 9 9.13 0.35 1.27
C ILE A 9 9.91 -0.50 2.28
N SER A 10 9.49 -1.74 2.47
CA SER A 10 10.17 -2.75 3.29
C SER A 10 9.90 -4.14 2.72
N GLY A 11 10.94 -4.99 2.70
CA GLY A 11 10.83 -6.38 2.25
C GLY A 11 10.54 -6.57 0.76
N VAL A 12 10.71 -5.55 -0.07
CA VAL A 12 10.50 -5.63 -1.53
C VAL A 12 11.84 -5.74 -2.24
N ARG A 13 12.06 -6.80 -3.03
CA ARG A 13 13.33 -7.12 -3.72
C ARG A 13 14.57 -6.94 -2.83
N SER A 14 15.31 -5.85 -3.02
CA SER A 14 16.57 -5.55 -2.32
C SER A 14 16.37 -4.72 -1.04
N PHE A 15 15.14 -4.32 -0.73
CA PHE A 15 14.82 -3.59 0.50
C PHE A 15 14.68 -4.56 1.67
N ASP A 16 15.40 -4.27 2.75
CA ASP A 16 15.41 -5.07 3.97
C ASP A 16 13.98 -5.29 4.52
N PRO A 17 13.60 -6.55 4.83
CA PRO A 17 12.30 -6.86 5.44
C PRO A 17 12.18 -6.42 6.89
N ASN A 18 13.27 -6.09 7.58
CA ASN A 18 13.24 -5.64 8.96
C ASN A 18 12.49 -4.29 9.07
N PRO A 19 11.45 -4.20 9.93
CA PRO A 19 10.70 -2.96 10.14
C PRO A 19 11.56 -1.77 10.58
N ALA A 20 12.68 -2.01 11.26
CA ALA A 20 13.62 -0.97 11.67
C ALA A 20 14.37 -0.32 10.50
N HIS A 21 14.54 -1.04 9.40
CA HIS A 21 15.28 -0.58 8.21
C HIS A 21 14.36 -0.14 7.06
N ARG A 22 13.09 0.15 7.36
CA ARG A 22 12.12 0.63 6.37
C ARG A 22 12.60 1.91 5.69
N GLN A 23 12.74 1.86 4.38
CA GLN A 23 13.18 3.00 3.60
C GLN A 23 12.00 3.91 3.31
N THR A 24 12.18 5.22 3.53
CA THR A 24 11.18 6.26 3.29
C THR A 24 11.72 7.23 2.25
N ILE A 25 10.93 7.48 1.21
CA ILE A 25 11.25 8.44 0.16
C ILE A 25 10.15 9.50 0.15
N VAL A 26 10.56 10.77 0.33
CA VAL A 26 9.68 11.93 0.28
C VAL A 26 9.78 12.55 -1.11
N PHE A 27 8.64 12.73 -1.78
CA PHE A 27 8.58 13.32 -3.11
C PHE A 27 8.56 14.84 -3.02
N GLN A 28 9.56 15.46 -3.62
CA GLN A 28 9.66 16.90 -3.76
C GLN A 28 8.92 17.38 -5.02
N LYS A 29 8.38 18.59 -4.95
CA LYS A 29 7.63 19.25 -6.03
C LYS A 29 8.45 20.44 -6.55
N PRO A 30 8.50 20.71 -7.87
CA PRO A 30 7.76 20.03 -8.93
C PRO A 30 8.44 18.75 -9.45
N LEU A 31 9.70 18.48 -9.08
CA LEU A 31 10.49 17.38 -9.60
C LEU A 31 11.22 16.66 -8.47
N THR A 32 11.21 15.32 -8.52
CA THR A 32 12.04 14.45 -7.68
C THR A 32 12.98 13.66 -8.57
N VAL A 33 14.28 13.67 -8.27
CA VAL A 33 15.30 12.93 -9.04
C VAL A 33 15.87 11.81 -8.18
N ILE A 34 15.75 10.57 -8.66
CA ILE A 34 16.28 9.38 -7.97
C ILE A 34 17.59 8.96 -8.67
N LEU A 35 18.72 9.21 -8.03
CA LEU A 35 20.05 8.89 -8.53
C LEU A 35 20.65 7.69 -7.76
N GLY A 36 21.54 6.95 -8.41
CA GLY A 36 22.24 5.83 -7.78
C GLY A 36 22.90 4.91 -8.80
N LYS A 37 23.80 4.05 -8.33
CA LYS A 37 24.49 3.05 -9.16
C LYS A 37 23.50 2.04 -9.78
N ASN A 38 23.94 1.31 -10.80
CA ASN A 38 23.19 0.16 -11.32
C ASN A 38 23.03 -0.89 -10.21
N GLY A 39 21.85 -1.50 -10.11
CA GLY A 39 21.52 -2.43 -9.02
C GLY A 39 21.11 -1.78 -7.70
N ALA A 40 21.11 -0.44 -7.56
CA ALA A 40 20.71 0.24 -6.33
C ALA A 40 19.20 0.18 -6.00
N GLY A 41 18.38 -0.49 -6.81
CA GLY A 41 16.94 -0.61 -6.57
C GLY A 41 16.07 0.56 -7.07
N LYS A 42 16.60 1.43 -7.96
CA LYS A 42 15.83 2.55 -8.56
C LYS A 42 14.54 2.07 -9.22
N THR A 43 14.64 1.02 -10.04
CA THR A 43 13.48 0.41 -10.71
C THR A 43 12.48 -0.14 -9.70
N THR A 44 12.96 -0.75 -8.60
CA THR A 44 12.11 -1.28 -7.53
C THR A 44 11.22 -0.21 -6.90
N ILE A 45 11.72 1.04 -6.77
CA ILE A 45 10.91 2.16 -6.27
C ILE A 45 9.73 2.45 -7.21
N ILE A 46 9.98 2.45 -8.51
CA ILE A 46 8.96 2.69 -9.54
C ILE A 46 7.96 1.53 -9.57
N GLU A 47 8.42 0.29 -9.44
CA GLU A 47 7.57 -0.89 -9.35
C GLU A 47 6.68 -0.87 -8.09
N ALA A 48 7.24 -0.43 -6.95
CA ALA A 48 6.47 -0.29 -5.72
C ALA A 48 5.39 0.79 -5.84
N LEU A 49 5.68 1.90 -6.52
CA LEU A 49 4.68 2.93 -6.85
C LEU A 49 3.57 2.36 -7.75
N LEU A 50 3.95 1.62 -8.80
CA LEU A 50 2.98 1.00 -9.71
C LEU A 50 2.05 0.05 -8.95
N ASN A 51 2.61 -0.78 -8.08
CA ASN A 51 1.87 -1.76 -7.28
C ASN A 51 1.01 -1.12 -6.16
N ALA A 52 1.45 0.01 -5.60
CA ALA A 52 0.64 0.76 -4.65
C ALA A 52 -0.62 1.33 -5.33
N CYS A 53 -0.45 1.96 -6.50
CA CYS A 53 -1.52 2.64 -7.24
C CYS A 53 -2.48 1.66 -7.95
N THR A 54 -1.93 0.74 -8.72
CA THR A 54 -2.65 -0.33 -9.43
C THR A 54 -2.34 -1.59 -8.65
N GLY A 55 -3.23 -2.50 -8.26
CA GLY A 55 -2.78 -3.70 -7.53
C GLY A 55 -1.87 -4.68 -8.31
N GLN A 56 -1.30 -4.26 -9.44
CA GLN A 56 -0.59 -5.11 -10.41
C GLN A 56 0.85 -5.39 -9.98
N MET A 57 1.30 -6.61 -10.27
CA MET A 57 2.67 -7.05 -10.02
C MET A 57 3.58 -6.56 -11.16
N PRO A 58 4.84 -6.18 -10.89
CA PRO A 58 5.73 -5.73 -11.96
C PRO A 58 6.04 -6.85 -12.97
N PRO A 59 6.22 -6.50 -14.26
CA PRO A 59 6.60 -7.44 -15.31
C PRO A 59 8.00 -8.00 -15.02
N GLY A 60 8.14 -9.32 -15.04
CA GLY A 60 9.41 -9.98 -14.68
C GLY A 60 9.43 -10.61 -13.29
N SER A 61 8.31 -10.59 -12.56
CA SER A 61 8.19 -11.29 -11.26
C SER A 61 8.12 -12.84 -11.36
N GLY A 62 8.40 -13.40 -12.55
CA GLY A 62 8.25 -14.82 -12.86
C GLY A 62 6.80 -15.31 -12.79
N SER A 63 6.57 -16.57 -13.18
CA SER A 63 5.26 -17.23 -13.04
C SER A 63 4.84 -17.39 -11.56
N GLU A 64 5.80 -17.34 -10.63
CA GLU A 64 5.57 -17.63 -9.21
C GLU A 64 5.39 -16.36 -8.36
N LYS A 65 5.56 -15.16 -8.92
CA LYS A 65 5.45 -13.84 -8.24
C LYS A 65 6.34 -13.68 -6.99
N SER A 66 7.17 -14.68 -6.68
CA SER A 66 8.00 -14.80 -5.48
C SER A 66 9.19 -13.86 -5.48
N SER A 67 9.63 -13.39 -6.66
CA SER A 67 10.79 -12.50 -6.79
C SER A 67 10.51 -11.04 -6.43
N PHE A 68 9.25 -10.69 -6.15
CA PHE A 68 8.89 -9.33 -5.74
C PHE A 68 9.20 -9.08 -4.26
N VAL A 69 9.01 -10.09 -3.42
CA VAL A 69 9.37 -10.06 -1.99
C VAL A 69 10.86 -10.41 -1.85
N TYR A 70 11.49 -9.85 -0.82
CA TYR A 70 12.86 -10.18 -0.47
C TYR A 70 13.04 -11.70 -0.30
N ASP A 71 14.09 -12.27 -0.86
CA ASP A 71 14.28 -13.71 -0.87
C ASP A 71 14.54 -14.24 0.56
N PRO A 72 13.67 -15.13 1.10
CA PRO A 72 13.89 -15.74 2.41
C PRO A 72 15.22 -16.51 2.51
N LYS A 73 15.77 -16.96 1.38
CA LYS A 73 17.09 -17.61 1.33
C LYS A 73 18.22 -16.73 1.82
N VAL A 74 18.16 -15.43 1.52
CA VAL A 74 19.23 -14.48 1.85
C VAL A 74 19.17 -14.09 3.33
N MET A 75 17.96 -13.99 3.90
CA MET A 75 17.78 -13.76 5.34
C MET A 75 18.06 -14.99 6.20
N GLY A 76 17.92 -16.20 5.65
CA GLY A 76 17.95 -17.43 6.43
C GLY A 76 16.65 -17.70 7.20
N GLU A 77 15.61 -16.89 6.98
CA GLU A 77 14.29 -17.05 7.58
C GLU A 77 13.35 -17.87 6.67
N THR A 78 12.32 -18.48 7.26
CA THR A 78 11.31 -19.23 6.51
C THR A 78 10.15 -18.35 6.06
N ASP A 79 9.90 -17.23 6.72
CA ASP A 79 8.80 -16.32 6.44
C ASP A 79 9.32 -14.88 6.32
N VAL A 80 9.09 -14.25 5.17
CA VAL A 80 9.48 -12.85 4.94
C VAL A 80 8.25 -12.04 4.59
N LYS A 81 8.05 -10.94 5.31
CA LYS A 81 6.95 -10.00 5.09
C LYS A 81 7.44 -8.76 4.36
N ALA A 82 6.64 -8.31 3.40
CA ALA A 82 6.89 -7.07 2.68
C ALA A 82 5.71 -6.11 2.85
N GLN A 83 6.02 -4.82 2.84
CA GLN A 83 5.01 -3.79 2.94
C GLN A 83 5.37 -2.55 2.15
N ILE A 84 4.39 -2.04 1.40
CA ILE A 84 4.46 -0.77 0.68
C ILE A 84 3.41 0.16 1.29
N ARG A 85 3.84 1.36 1.69
CA ARG A 85 2.96 2.40 2.22
C ARG A 85 3.09 3.64 1.35
N LEU A 86 2.03 4.03 0.66
CA LEU A 86 1.98 5.23 -0.16
C LEU A 86 1.11 6.29 0.51
N LEU A 87 1.65 7.48 0.70
CA LEU A 87 0.93 8.66 1.18
C LEU A 87 0.78 9.64 0.00
N PHE A 88 -0.46 10.03 -0.27
CA PHE A 88 -0.76 10.99 -1.32
C PHE A 88 -1.92 11.90 -0.90
N THR A 89 -1.93 13.12 -1.41
CA THR A 89 -3.04 14.04 -1.27
C THR A 89 -4.02 13.82 -2.41
N GLY A 90 -5.26 13.46 -2.08
CA GLY A 90 -6.36 13.24 -3.00
C GLY A 90 -7.08 14.53 -3.40
N ARG A 91 -8.17 14.37 -4.18
CA ARG A 91 -9.04 15.49 -4.55
C ARG A 91 -9.69 16.07 -3.30
N GLY A 92 -9.65 17.41 -3.17
CA GLY A 92 -10.16 18.10 -1.98
C GLY A 92 -9.17 18.21 -0.81
N GLY A 93 -7.87 17.97 -1.05
CA GLY A 93 -6.82 18.20 -0.05
C GLY A 93 -6.74 17.15 1.06
N LYS A 94 -7.55 16.09 0.97
CA LYS A 94 -7.55 15.00 1.94
C LYS A 94 -6.30 14.14 1.74
N VAL A 95 -5.57 13.89 2.82
CA VAL A 95 -4.43 12.97 2.81
C VAL A 95 -4.96 11.54 2.83
N MET A 96 -4.45 10.71 1.94
CA MET A 96 -4.81 9.32 1.80
C MET A 96 -3.57 8.45 1.93
N GLN A 97 -3.75 7.29 2.54
CA GLN A 97 -2.73 6.28 2.73
C GLN A 97 -3.16 4.97 2.09
N VAL A 98 -2.28 4.37 1.30
CA VAL A 98 -2.46 3.02 0.75
C VAL A 98 -1.41 2.13 1.38
N ILE A 99 -1.82 0.98 1.91
CA ILE A 99 -0.94 -0.02 2.48
C ILE A 99 -1.18 -1.33 1.72
N ARG A 100 -0.12 -1.85 1.10
CA ARG A 100 -0.10 -3.16 0.47
C ARG A 100 0.86 -4.05 1.26
N SER A 101 0.38 -5.19 1.73
CA SER A 101 1.18 -6.14 2.51
C SER A 101 1.27 -7.48 1.76
N PHE A 102 2.47 -8.06 1.74
CA PHE A 102 2.77 -9.32 1.08
C PHE A 102 3.58 -10.22 2.00
N GLN A 103 3.60 -11.50 1.68
CA GLN A 103 4.35 -12.51 2.41
C GLN A 103 4.95 -13.52 1.43
N ALA A 104 6.19 -13.89 1.68
CA ALA A 104 6.87 -14.98 0.98
C ALA A 104 7.25 -16.04 2.01
N LEU A 105 6.62 -17.21 1.88
CA LEU A 105 6.91 -18.36 2.71
C LEU A 105 7.79 -19.33 1.94
N ARG A 106 8.93 -19.70 2.53
CA ARG A 106 9.85 -20.69 1.98
C ARG A 106 9.62 -22.04 2.62
N THR A 107 9.23 -23.00 1.78
CA THR A 107 9.25 -24.43 2.09
C THR A 107 10.55 -25.05 1.56
N ARG A 108 10.86 -26.29 1.95
CA ARG A 108 12.07 -27.03 1.54
C ARG A 108 12.29 -27.05 0.02
N THR A 109 11.22 -27.04 -0.77
CA THR A 109 11.26 -27.21 -2.23
C THR A 109 10.83 -25.99 -3.03
N LYS A 110 10.01 -25.09 -2.47
CA LYS A 110 9.40 -23.96 -3.20
C LYS A 110 9.19 -22.75 -2.29
N THR A 111 9.17 -21.56 -2.89
CA THR A 111 8.78 -20.31 -2.23
C THR A 111 7.39 -19.91 -2.71
N THR A 112 6.43 -19.84 -1.80
CA THR A 112 5.05 -19.43 -2.10
C THR A 112 4.85 -17.97 -1.75
N PHE A 113 4.25 -17.23 -2.68
CA PHE A 113 3.90 -15.82 -2.51
C PHE A 113 2.42 -15.67 -2.16
N THR A 114 2.12 -14.91 -1.10
CA THR A 114 0.76 -14.58 -0.68
C THR A 114 0.59 -13.07 -0.54
N THR A 115 -0.51 -12.54 -1.08
CA THR A 115 -0.93 -11.16 -0.83
C THR A 115 -1.76 -11.15 0.44
N LEU A 116 -1.32 -10.40 1.45
CA LEU A 116 -2.00 -10.32 2.74
C LEU A 116 -3.10 -9.27 2.71
N ASP A 117 -2.73 -8.00 2.63
CA ASP A 117 -3.64 -6.90 2.91
C ASP A 117 -3.68 -5.79 1.86
N SER A 118 -4.94 -5.40 1.66
CA SER A 118 -5.58 -4.54 0.67
C SER A 118 -5.85 -3.06 0.97
N THR A 119 -5.23 -2.40 1.95
CA THR A 119 -5.94 -1.30 2.64
C THR A 119 -5.72 0.10 2.06
N VAL A 120 -6.81 0.86 1.99
CA VAL A 120 -6.81 2.29 1.68
C VAL A 120 -7.46 3.01 2.86
N ALA A 121 -6.79 4.02 3.38
CA ALA A 121 -7.24 4.84 4.50
C ALA A 121 -7.19 6.33 4.14
N PHE A 122 -8.05 7.11 4.76
CA PHE A 122 -8.03 8.57 4.67
C PHE A 122 -7.67 9.14 6.03
N GLN A 123 -6.87 10.21 6.03
CA GLN A 123 -6.57 10.96 7.23
C GLN A 123 -7.70 11.95 7.49
N ASP A 124 -8.24 11.92 8.69
CA ASP A 124 -9.14 12.96 9.16
C ASP A 124 -8.34 14.19 9.58
N THR A 125 -8.73 15.35 9.07
CA THR A 125 -8.08 16.63 9.34
C THR A 125 -8.21 17.05 10.80
N ALA A 126 -9.28 16.63 11.50
CA ALA A 126 -9.52 17.03 12.89
C ALA A 126 -8.68 16.24 13.91
N THR A 127 -8.50 14.94 13.66
CA THR A 127 -7.85 14.02 14.61
C THR A 127 -6.45 13.58 14.19
N GLY A 128 -6.07 13.81 12.93
CA GLY A 128 -4.83 13.31 12.35
C GLY A 128 -4.77 11.79 12.21
N LYS A 129 -5.85 11.07 12.55
CA LYS A 129 -5.94 9.60 12.51
C LYS A 129 -6.33 9.12 11.11
N PHE A 130 -5.82 7.96 10.74
CA PHE A 130 -6.17 7.28 9.50
C PHE A 130 -7.36 6.35 9.72
N TYR A 131 -8.42 6.53 8.94
CA TYR A 131 -9.62 5.69 8.94
C TYR A 131 -9.70 4.89 7.65
N LEU A 132 -10.02 3.60 7.74
CA LEU A 132 -10.17 2.74 6.57
C LEU A 132 -11.33 3.23 5.69
N ALA A 133 -11.09 3.32 4.38
CA ALA A 133 -12.09 3.76 3.41
C ALA A 133 -13.33 2.82 3.35
N LEU A 134 -13.19 1.59 3.83
CA LEU A 134 -14.27 0.59 3.88
C LEU A 134 -15.19 0.72 5.10
N THR A 135 -14.75 1.43 6.14
CA THR A 135 -15.61 1.75 7.29
C THR A 135 -16.10 3.17 7.12
N ALA A 136 -17.16 3.34 6.35
CA ALA A 136 -18.10 4.40 6.66
C ALA A 136 -18.83 3.93 7.94
N PRO A 137 -18.55 4.45 9.15
CA PRO A 137 -19.58 4.43 10.15
C PRO A 137 -20.74 5.21 9.54
N THR A 138 -21.88 4.54 9.41
CA THR A 138 -23.17 5.15 9.13
C THR A 138 -23.42 6.24 10.17
N MET A 139 -22.91 7.45 9.92
CA MET A 139 -23.29 8.66 10.64
C MET A 139 -24.45 9.31 9.87
N TRP A 140 -25.50 8.52 9.70
CA TRP A 140 -26.87 8.97 9.39
C TRP A 140 -27.76 8.44 10.52
N THR A 141 -27.49 8.88 11.73
CA THR A 141 -28.47 8.83 12.82
C THR A 141 -28.43 10.16 13.53
N VAL A 142 -29.18 11.12 12.98
CA VAL A 142 -29.86 12.12 13.79
C VAL A 142 -31.36 11.90 13.58
N PRO A 143 -32.13 11.77 14.67
CA PRO A 143 -33.53 11.35 14.64
C PRO A 143 -34.43 12.55 14.32
N CYS A 144 -35.35 12.41 13.37
CA CYS A 144 -36.54 13.27 13.35
C CYS A 144 -37.73 12.58 12.68
N LEU A 145 -38.64 12.15 13.56
CA LEU A 145 -40.10 12.07 13.43
C LEU A 145 -40.76 11.89 12.05
N LYS A 146 -41.56 10.82 11.97
CA LYS A 146 -42.99 10.76 11.56
C LYS A 146 -43.40 11.48 10.27
N CYS A 147 -43.81 10.68 9.28
CA CYS A 147 -45.14 10.71 8.61
C CYS A 147 -45.12 9.62 7.52
N TRP A 148 -45.63 8.41 7.76
CA TRP A 148 -47.02 7.96 7.54
C TRP A 148 -47.52 8.07 6.08
N VAL A 149 -48.03 6.94 5.58
CA VAL A 149 -48.94 6.69 4.45
C VAL A 149 -48.36 6.11 3.13
N SER A 150 -48.36 4.77 3.11
CA SER A 150 -49.03 3.83 2.17
C SER A 150 -48.60 3.65 0.68
N PRO A 151 -48.57 2.40 0.16
CA PRO A 151 -48.26 2.08 -1.23
C PRO A 151 -49.51 1.92 -2.13
N ARG A 152 -49.49 2.52 -3.33
CA ARG A 152 -50.28 2.09 -4.51
C ARG A 152 -49.38 2.23 -5.74
N ARG A 153 -49.00 1.11 -6.37
CA ARG A 153 -49.58 0.59 -7.63
C ARG A 153 -49.83 1.67 -8.68
N PHE A 154 -49.00 1.66 -9.71
CA PHE A 154 -49.44 1.45 -11.09
C PHE A 154 -48.51 0.42 -11.74
#